data_AF-A0A7C4NPA7-F1
#
_entry.id   AF-A0A7C4NPA7-F1
#
_cell.length_a   1.000
_cell.length_b   1.000
_cell.length_c   1.000
_cell.angle_alpha   90.00
_cell.angle_beta   90.00
_cell.angle_gamma   90.00
#
_symmetry.space_group_name_H-M   'P 1'
#
loop_
_entity.id
_entity.type
_entity.pdbx_description
1 polymer ?
#
loop_
_entity_poly.entity_id
_entity_poly.type
_entity_poly.pdbx_seq_one_letter_code
_entity_poly.pdbx_strand_id
1 'polypeptide(L)'
;SIVVSMKTNVLKTNPKIGSISDIYVTAELYEREVYDLLGVRFEEHPNLSRLILPEDWPENLHPLRKEATLEQIKSRLSMNGDGINERFND
;
A
#
# COMPACT_ATOMS: atom_id res chain seq x y z
N SER A 1 26.00 -17.68 11.97
CA SER A 1 25.25 -16.43 11.75
C SER A 1 24.05 -16.44 12.67
N ILE A 2 23.70 -15.30 13.26
CA ILE A 2 22.47 -15.15 14.06
C ILE A 2 21.52 -14.28 13.23
N VAL A 3 20.27 -14.72 13.08
CA VAL A 3 19.20 -13.98 12.40
C VAL A 3 18.12 -13.69 13.42
N VAL A 4 17.70 -12.43 13.51
CA VAL A 4 16.63 -11.98 14.40
C VAL A 4 15.46 -11.50 13.55
N SER A 5 14.25 -11.97 13.86
CA SER A 5 13.01 -11.51 13.23
C SER A 5 12.13 -10.86 14.29
N MET A 6 11.71 -9.63 14.04
CA MET A 6 10.78 -8.88 14.89
C MET A 6 9.41 -8.81 14.22
N LYS A 7 8.36 -8.92 15.01
CA LYS A 7 6.96 -8.81 14.57
C LYS A 7 6.20 -7.98 15.59
N THR A 8 5.23 -7.22 15.11
CA THR A 8 4.36 -6.38 15.91
C THR A 8 2.93 -6.48 15.41
N ASN A 9 1.98 -6.23 16.30
CA ASN A 9 0.56 -6.24 15.99
C ASN A 9 0.03 -4.81 16.00
N VAL A 10 -0.81 -4.47 15.02
CA VAL A 10 -1.50 -3.18 14.94
C VAL A 10 -3.01 -3.40 14.94
N LEU A 11 -3.76 -2.42 15.46
CA LEU A 11 -5.22 -2.48 15.48
C LEU A 11 -5.78 -2.34 14.07
N LYS A 12 -6.73 -3.21 13.70
CA LYS A 12 -7.37 -3.16 12.38
C LYS A 12 -8.20 -1.89 12.15
N THR A 13 -8.83 -1.36 13.19
CA THR A 13 -9.71 -0.17 13.11
C THR A 13 -8.92 1.13 13.00
N ASN A 14 -7.70 1.17 13.54
CA ASN A 14 -6.82 2.32 13.49
C ASN A 14 -5.35 1.84 13.39
N PRO A 15 -4.94 1.33 12.21
CA PRO A 15 -3.63 0.71 12.05
C PRO A 15 -2.55 1.79 11.95
N LYS A 16 -1.94 2.09 13.09
CA LYS A 16 -0.86 3.06 13.24
C LYS A 16 0.35 2.42 13.89
N ILE A 17 1.54 2.81 13.45
CA ILE A 17 2.82 2.39 14.02
C ILE A 17 3.89 3.45 13.73
N GLY A 18 4.94 3.52 14.55
CA GLY A 18 6.09 4.38 14.24
C GLY A 18 6.87 3.87 13.03
N SER A 19 7.30 4.79 12.17
CA SER A 19 8.28 4.52 11.13
C SER A 19 9.64 4.15 11.73
N ILE A 20 10.40 3.31 11.04
CA ILE A 20 11.82 3.04 11.32
C ILE A 20 12.73 3.61 10.23
N SER A 21 12.19 4.46 9.35
CA SER A 21 12.93 5.08 8.24
C SER A 21 14.06 5.99 8.70
N ASP A 22 14.00 6.50 9.93
CA ASP A 22 15.04 7.27 10.60
C ASP A 22 16.27 6.40 10.96
N ILE A 23 16.05 5.12 11.26
CA ILE A 23 17.09 4.13 11.54
C ILE A 23 17.56 3.46 10.25
N TYR A 24 16.63 3.08 9.38
CA TYR A 24 16.86 2.35 8.15
C TYR A 24 16.19 3.04 6.96
N VAL A 25 16.96 3.80 6.19
CA VAL A 25 16.45 4.54 5.01
C VAL A 25 15.73 3.63 4.00
N THR A 26 16.15 2.38 3.86
CA THR A 26 15.50 1.42 2.95
C THR A 26 14.07 1.07 3.37
N ALA A 27 13.70 1.29 4.64
CA ALA A 27 12.35 1.08 5.14
C ALA A 27 11.34 2.04 4.49
N GLU A 28 11.75 3.20 3.98
CA GLU A 28 10.85 4.20 3.38
C GLU A 28 9.97 3.60 2.28
N LEU A 29 10.55 2.82 1.36
CA LEU A 29 9.80 2.17 0.27
C LEU A 29 8.86 1.08 0.78
N TYR A 30 9.30 0.26 1.73
CA TYR A 30 8.49 -0.82 2.30
C TYR A 30 7.32 -0.28 3.12
N GLU A 31 7.55 0.77 3.91
CA GLU A 31 6.51 1.43 4.71
C GLU A 31 5.48 2.10 3.80
N ARG A 32 5.89 2.73 2.70
CA ARG A 32 4.98 3.27 1.68
C ARG A 32 4.17 2.19 0.97
N GLU A 33 4.78 1.05 0.63
CA GLU A 33 4.06 -0.10 0.05
C GLU A 33 2.97 -0.62 1.01
N VAL A 34 3.32 -0.82 2.28
CA VAL A 34 2.39 -1.28 3.32
C VAL A 34 1.29 -0.23 3.56
N TYR A 35 1.63 1.06 3.55
CA TYR A 35 0.65 2.14 3.62
C TYR A 35 -0.34 2.08 2.45
N ASP A 36 0.13 1.94 1.22
CA ASP A 36 -0.71 1.97 0.04
C ASP A 36 -1.62 0.72 -0.06
N LEU A 37 -1.03 -0.47 0.11
CA LEU A 37 -1.72 -1.75 -0.14
C LEU A 37 -2.45 -2.34 1.05
N LEU A 38 -2.05 -1.98 2.28
CA LEU A 38 -2.64 -2.47 3.54
C LEU A 38 -3.23 -1.34 4.39
N GLY A 39 -2.98 -0.08 4.08
CA GLY A 39 -3.57 1.07 4.77
C GLY A 39 -3.03 1.30 6.19
N VAL A 40 -1.82 0.83 6.50
CA VAL A 40 -1.16 1.10 7.80
C VAL A 40 -0.50 2.47 7.73
N ARG A 41 -0.76 3.35 8.71
CA ARG A 41 -0.13 4.67 8.77
C ARG A 41 1.14 4.62 9.61
N PHE A 42 2.26 5.02 9.02
CA PHE A 42 3.55 5.14 9.67
C PHE A 42 3.75 6.56 10.20
N GLU A 43 3.83 6.72 11.51
CA GLU A 43 4.05 8.00 12.19
C GLU A 43 5.52 8.43 12.04
N GLU A 44 5.76 9.74 11.93
CA GLU A 44 7.08 10.34 11.70
C GLU A 44 7.78 9.94 10.38
N HIS A 45 7.05 9.33 9.43
CA HIS A 45 7.59 8.99 8.12
C HIS A 45 7.80 10.27 7.25
N PRO A 46 8.96 10.46 6.61
CA PRO A 46 9.30 11.71 5.91
C PRO A 46 8.42 12.02 4.69
N ASN A 47 8.02 10.99 3.93
CA ASN A 47 7.13 11.12 2.77
C ASN A 47 6.14 9.96 2.67
N LEU A 48 5.08 10.00 3.48
CA LEU A 48 4.04 8.96 3.43
C LEU A 48 3.01 9.26 2.33
N SER A 49 3.30 8.81 1.12
CA SER A 49 2.45 8.95 -0.06
C SER A 49 2.30 7.61 -0.79
N ARG A 50 1.24 7.49 -1.61
CA ARG A 50 0.99 6.32 -2.46
C ARG A 50 2.22 5.99 -3.32
N LEU A 51 2.40 4.71 -3.62
CA LEU A 51 3.56 4.21 -4.36
C LEU A 51 3.15 3.37 -5.59
N ILE A 52 2.14 2.53 -5.45
CA ILE A 52 1.75 1.50 -6.43
C ILE A 52 0.37 1.81 -7.00
N LEU A 53 -0.58 2.19 -6.15
CA LEU A 53 -1.95 2.46 -6.57
C LEU A 53 -2.05 3.84 -7.24
N PRO A 54 -2.92 3.97 -8.27
CA PRO A 54 -3.23 5.26 -8.88
C PRO A 54 -3.67 6.32 -7.86
N GLU A 55 -3.43 7.59 -8.17
CA GLU A 55 -3.80 8.72 -7.29
C GLU A 55 -5.31 8.79 -7.01
N ASP A 56 -6.12 8.42 -8.01
CA ASP A 56 -7.58 8.36 -7.97
C ASP A 56 -8.13 7.07 -7.33
N TRP A 57 -7.27 6.24 -6.71
CA TRP A 57 -7.70 5.02 -6.05
C TRP A 57 -8.50 5.35 -4.76
N PRO A 58 -9.58 4.62 -4.43
CA PRO A 58 -10.34 4.86 -3.20
C PRO A 58 -9.46 4.72 -1.95
N GLU A 59 -9.50 5.68 -1.03
CA GLU A 59 -8.66 5.65 0.19
C GLU A 59 -9.01 4.49 1.12
N ASN A 60 -10.25 4.00 1.09
CA ASN A 60 -10.74 2.91 1.92
C ASN A 60 -10.60 1.51 1.29
N LEU A 61 -10.11 1.41 0.06
CA LEU A 61 -9.92 0.14 -0.63
C LEU A 61 -8.43 -0.22 -0.68
N HIS A 62 -8.04 -1.20 0.12
CA HIS A 62 -6.65 -1.67 0.20
C HIS A 62 -6.59 -3.12 -0.31
N PRO A 63 -6.04 -3.38 -1.51
CA PRO A 63 -6.17 -4.68 -2.18
C PRO A 63 -5.65 -5.89 -1.41
N LEU A 64 -4.66 -5.70 -0.53
CA LEU A 64 -4.08 -6.79 0.26
C LEU A 64 -4.80 -7.02 1.59
N ARG A 65 -5.84 -6.23 1.91
CA ARG A 65 -6.71 -6.52 3.06
C ARG A 65 -7.65 -7.68 2.74
N LYS A 66 -7.91 -8.52 3.74
CA LYS A 66 -8.80 -9.67 3.60
C LYS A 66 -10.24 -9.30 3.22
N GLU A 67 -10.66 -8.09 3.55
CA GLU A 67 -12.01 -7.59 3.29
C GLU A 67 -12.16 -7.03 1.86
N ALA A 68 -11.06 -6.77 1.16
CA ALA A 68 -11.10 -6.29 -0.20
C ALA A 68 -11.51 -7.45 -1.13
N THR A 69 -12.62 -7.27 -1.84
CA THR A 69 -13.11 -8.30 -2.77
C THR A 69 -12.52 -8.08 -4.16
N LEU A 70 -12.27 -9.18 -4.89
CA LEU A 70 -11.77 -9.12 -6.27
C LEU A 70 -12.72 -8.33 -7.18
N GLU A 71 -14.03 -8.40 -6.96
CA GLU A 71 -15.01 -7.68 -7.78
C GLU A 71 -14.93 -6.16 -7.56
N GLN A 72 -14.69 -5.69 -6.33
CA GLN A 72 -14.44 -4.27 -6.06
C GLN A 72 -13.17 -3.79 -6.77
N ILE A 73 -12.08 -4.57 -6.69
CA ILE A 73 -10.79 -4.25 -7.31
C ILE A 73 -10.93 -4.25 -8.84
N LYS A 74 -11.53 -5.29 -9.42
CA LYS A 74 -11.76 -5.41 -10.86
C LYS A 74 -12.65 -4.29 -11.38
N SER A 75 -13.76 -4.00 -10.71
CA SER A 75 -14.66 -2.90 -11.09
C SER A 75 -13.89 -1.58 -11.19
N ARG A 76 -13.00 -1.32 -10.22
CA ARG A 76 -12.16 -0.12 -10.22
C ARG A 76 -11.12 -0.11 -11.35
N LEU A 77 -10.50 -1.25 -11.64
CA LEU A 77 -9.54 -1.39 -12.73
C LEU A 77 -10.22 -1.30 -14.10
N SER A 78 -11.41 -1.89 -14.26
CA SER A 78 -12.17 -1.87 -15.50
C SER A 78 -12.75 -0.50 -15.82
N MET A 79 -13.08 0.31 -14.81
CA MET A 79 -13.49 1.71 -14.99
C MET A 79 -12.37 2.60 -15.55
N ASN A 80 -11.10 2.20 -15.41
CA ASN A 80 -9.93 2.88 -16.01
C ASN A 80 -9.38 2.09 -17.23
N GLY A 81 -10.08 1.04 -17.67
CA GLY A 81 -9.57 0.00 -18.56
C GLY A 81 -9.54 0.32 -20.06
N ASP A 82 -10.05 1.48 -20.50
CA ASP A 82 -10.02 1.86 -21.91
C ASP A 82 -8.64 2.38 -22.37
N GLY A 83 -7.67 2.55 -21.46
CA GLY A 83 -6.36 3.16 -21.78
C GLY A 83 -5.20 2.20 -22.05
N ILE A 84 -5.35 0.88 -21.86
CA ILE A 84 -4.22 -0.07 -22.02
C ILE A 84 -4.26 -0.90 -23.30
N ASN A 85 -5.40 -0.94 -24.00
CA ASN A 85 -5.52 -1.70 -25.26
C ASN A 85 -5.00 -0.92 -26.49
N GLU A 86 -4.81 0.40 -26.40
CA GLU A 86 -4.33 1.21 -27.53
C GLU A 86 -2.79 1.26 -27.65
N ARG A 87 -2.03 0.86 -26.62
CA ARG A 87 -0.56 1.02 -26.60
C ARG A 87 0.22 -0.17 -27.17
N PHE A 88 -0.47 -1.20 -27.65
CA PHE A 88 0.12 -2.42 -28.24
C PHE A 88 -0.31 -2.65 -29.69
N ASN A 89 -0.93 -1.66 -30.34
CA ASN A 89 -1.39 -1.74 -31.72
C ASN A 89 -0.61 -0.84 -32.71
N ASP A 90 0.50 -0.25 -32.27
CA ASP A 90 1.49 0.43 -33.13
C ASP A 90 2.78 -0.40 -33.24
#